data_AF-A0A0F3M9V8-F1
#
_entry.id   AF-A0A0F3M9V8-F1
#
_cell.length_a   1.000
_cell.length_b   1.000
_cell.length_c   1.000
_cell.angle_alpha   90.00
_cell.angle_beta   90.00
_cell.angle_gamma   90.00
#
_symmetry.space_group_name_H-M   'P 1'
#
loop_
_entity.id
_entity.type
_entity.pdbx_description
1 polymer ?
#
loop_
_entity_poly.entity_id
_entity_poly.type
_entity_poly.pdbx_seq_one_letter_code
_entity_poly.pdbx_strand_id
1 'polypeptide(L)'
;MSSRSIVSPILANIFLHYVIDSWFAKISKENLIGQTGIVRYCEDMVFVFEMKADAKRFYDVLPKRLNKYGLNINEAKSQMIKSGRDHAANLAKQGKKIASYNFLGFTCYWGKSRFGTTWRLKYTSRRDRFTEKLKGLRNYLRSQLNTQDKTQTLSQVIRVIR
;
A
#
# COMPACT_ATOMS: atom_id res chain seq x y z
N MET A 1 10.61 -19.34 1.57
CA MET A 1 12.01 -18.90 1.32
C MET A 1 12.55 -18.29 2.60
N SER A 2 13.66 -18.82 3.11
CA SER A 2 14.30 -18.38 4.35
C SER A 2 14.86 -16.97 4.21
N SER A 3 14.45 -16.06 5.10
CA SER A 3 14.74 -14.62 5.15
C SER A 3 16.20 -14.23 5.44
N ARG A 4 17.19 -15.11 5.19
CA ARG A 4 18.61 -14.90 5.51
C ARG A 4 19.57 -14.78 4.31
N SER A 5 19.09 -14.93 3.09
CA SER A 5 19.93 -14.75 1.89
C SER A 5 19.76 -13.36 1.29
N ILE A 6 20.86 -12.65 1.07
CA ILE A 6 20.92 -11.36 0.34
C ILE A 6 20.34 -11.46 -1.08
N VAL A 7 20.34 -12.66 -1.67
CA VAL A 7 19.86 -12.92 -3.03
C VAL A 7 18.34 -13.10 -3.07
N SER A 8 17.72 -13.47 -1.95
CA SER A 8 16.29 -13.79 -1.89
C SER A 8 15.37 -12.65 -2.36
N PRO A 9 15.59 -11.36 -1.99
CA PRO A 9 14.74 -10.28 -2.47
C PRO A 9 14.83 -10.05 -3.98
N ILE A 10 16.01 -10.27 -4.57
CA ILE A 10 16.23 -10.12 -6.01
C ILE A 10 15.46 -11.23 -6.75
N LEU A 11 15.60 -12.47 -6.32
CA LEU A 11 14.88 -13.61 -6.92
C LEU A 11 13.36 -13.46 -6.80
N ALA A 12 12.87 -13.00 -5.65
CA ALA A 12 11.44 -12.73 -5.47
C ALA A 12 10.93 -11.65 -6.43
N ASN A 13 11.71 -10.58 -6.65
CA ASN A 13 11.36 -9.52 -7.58
C ASN A 13 11.33 -10.01 -9.04
N ILE A 14 12.33 -10.78 -9.47
CA ILE A 14 12.38 -11.40 -10.80
C ILE A 14 11.19 -12.36 -10.99
N PHE A 15 10.93 -13.22 -10.01
CA PHE A 15 9.82 -14.17 -10.08
C PHE A 15 8.47 -13.46 -10.27
N LEU A 16 8.20 -12.47 -9.42
CA LEU A 16 6.95 -11.71 -9.51
C LEU A 16 6.87 -10.87 -10.79
N HIS A 17 8.00 -10.46 -11.39
CA HIS A 17 7.99 -9.78 -12.69
C HIS A 17 7.35 -10.66 -13.77
N TYR A 18 7.73 -11.94 -13.83
CA TYR A 18 7.13 -12.89 -14.77
C TYR A 18 5.70 -13.28 -14.42
N VAL A 19 5.41 -13.46 -13.13
CA VAL A 19 4.08 -13.90 -12.68
C VAL A 19 3.03 -12.81 -12.88
N ILE A 20 3.37 -11.56 -12.54
CA ILE A 20 2.48 -10.41 -12.52
C ILE A 20 2.77 -9.42 -13.64
N ASP A 21 3.94 -8.77 -13.67
CA ASP A 21 4.16 -7.60 -14.54
C ASP A 21 4.06 -7.94 -16.03
N SER A 22 4.76 -9.00 -16.48
CA SER A 22 4.69 -9.46 -17.87
C SER A 22 3.28 -9.94 -18.25
N TRP A 23 2.59 -10.62 -17.33
CA TRP A 23 1.23 -11.08 -17.55
C TRP A 23 0.23 -9.94 -17.63
N PHE A 24 0.34 -8.96 -16.73
CA PHE A 24 -0.49 -7.77 -16.71
C PHE A 24 -0.30 -6.97 -18.00
N ALA A 25 0.95 -6.73 -18.42
CA ALA A 25 1.26 -6.03 -19.66
C ALA A 25 0.64 -6.71 -20.90
N LYS A 26 0.57 -8.06 -20.90
CA LYS A 26 -0.08 -8.83 -21.96
C LYS A 26 -1.60 -8.65 -21.94
N ILE A 27 -2.26 -8.96 -20.83
CA ILE A 27 -3.73 -8.89 -20.74
C ILE A 27 -4.25 -7.45 -20.89
N SER A 28 -3.47 -6.45 -20.47
CA SER A 28 -3.80 -5.03 -20.66
C SER A 28 -3.95 -4.64 -22.12
N LYS A 29 -3.28 -5.35 -23.04
CA LYS A 29 -3.39 -5.12 -24.48
C LYS A 29 -4.43 -6.03 -25.14
N GLU A 30 -4.54 -7.27 -24.66
CA GLU A 30 -5.31 -8.31 -25.35
C GLU A 30 -6.73 -8.50 -24.80
N ASN A 31 -7.00 -8.12 -23.55
CA ASN A 31 -8.23 -8.51 -22.84
C ASN A 31 -8.94 -7.37 -22.10
N LEU A 32 -8.26 -6.26 -21.85
CA LEU A 32 -8.81 -5.09 -21.17
C LEU A 32 -9.11 -3.99 -22.20
N ILE A 33 -10.19 -3.25 -21.99
CA ILE A 33 -10.70 -2.28 -22.96
C ILE A 33 -10.22 -0.87 -22.62
N GLY A 34 -10.32 -0.48 -21.35
CA GLY A 34 -9.92 0.85 -20.88
C GLY A 34 -8.42 0.96 -20.61
N GLN A 35 -7.97 2.20 -20.34
CA GLN A 35 -6.60 2.43 -19.90
C GLN A 35 -6.33 1.73 -18.56
N THR A 36 -5.13 1.14 -18.45
CA THR A 36 -4.71 0.41 -17.27
C THR A 36 -3.28 0.76 -16.86
N GLY A 37 -2.97 0.58 -15.59
CA GLY A 37 -1.64 0.81 -15.05
C GLY A 37 -1.37 0.00 -13.80
N ILE A 38 -0.09 -0.19 -13.50
CA ILE A 38 0.40 -0.88 -12.29
C ILE A 38 1.48 -0.01 -11.64
N VAL A 39 1.41 0.10 -10.32
CA VAL A 39 2.50 0.61 -9.48
C VAL A 39 2.89 -0.50 -8.53
N ARG A 40 4.17 -0.89 -8.56
CA ARG A 40 4.67 -2.02 -7.79
C ARG A 40 5.96 -1.64 -7.05
N TYR A 41 6.06 -2.11 -5.82
CA TYR A 41 7.30 -2.10 -5.04
C TYR A 41 7.38 -3.39 -4.22
N CYS A 42 8.35 -4.23 -4.53
CA CYS A 42 8.47 -5.59 -3.97
C CYS A 42 7.14 -6.36 -4.10
N GLU A 43 6.53 -6.76 -2.97
CA GLU A 43 5.23 -7.43 -2.88
C GLU A 43 4.02 -6.49 -2.87
N ASP A 44 4.20 -5.19 -2.60
CA ASP A 44 3.11 -4.21 -2.54
C ASP A 44 2.78 -3.71 -3.96
N MET A 45 1.52 -3.85 -4.37
CA MET A 45 1.04 -3.51 -5.72
C MET A 45 -0.27 -2.73 -5.69
N VAL A 46 -0.40 -1.76 -6.60
CA VAL A 46 -1.65 -1.04 -6.90
C VAL A 46 -1.90 -1.14 -8.40
N PHE A 47 -3.08 -1.63 -8.76
CA PHE A 47 -3.55 -1.67 -10.15
C PHE A 47 -4.61 -0.59 -10.35
N VAL A 48 -4.53 0.12 -11.47
CA VAL A 48 -5.43 1.21 -11.83
C VAL A 48 -6.11 0.87 -13.14
N PHE A 49 -7.42 1.10 -13.19
CA PHE A 49 -8.26 0.82 -14.35
C PHE A 49 -9.18 2.02 -14.59
N GLU A 50 -9.33 2.40 -15.86
CA GLU A 50 -10.34 3.36 -16.30
C GLU A 50 -11.74 2.76 -16.17
N MET A 51 -11.90 1.49 -16.58
CA MET A 51 -13.19 0.81 -16.65
C MET A 51 -13.43 -0.08 -15.42
N LYS A 52 -14.60 0.09 -14.78
CA LYS A 52 -15.02 -0.76 -13.64
C LYS A 52 -15.13 -2.24 -14.04
N ALA A 53 -15.60 -2.53 -15.25
CA ALA A 53 -15.74 -3.90 -15.74
C ALA A 53 -14.39 -4.61 -15.82
N ASP A 54 -13.37 -3.93 -16.36
CA ASP A 54 -12.00 -4.42 -16.44
C ASP A 54 -11.40 -4.62 -15.04
N ALA A 55 -11.58 -3.65 -14.14
CA ALA A 55 -11.13 -3.78 -12.75
C ALA A 55 -11.73 -5.01 -12.06
N LYS A 56 -13.04 -5.25 -12.25
CA LYS A 56 -13.73 -6.40 -11.67
C LYS A 56 -13.22 -7.71 -12.26
N ARG A 57 -13.15 -7.81 -13.58
CA ARG A 57 -12.66 -9.01 -14.27
C ARG A 57 -11.23 -9.33 -13.85
N PHE A 58 -10.37 -8.33 -13.75
CA PHE A 58 -9.00 -8.51 -13.28
C PHE A 58 -8.96 -8.98 -11.83
N TYR A 59 -9.72 -8.35 -10.94
CA TYR A 59 -9.78 -8.71 -9.52
C TYR A 59 -10.23 -10.16 -9.29
N ASP A 60 -11.16 -10.66 -10.11
CA ASP A 60 -11.65 -12.05 -10.04
C ASP A 60 -10.64 -13.07 -10.59
N VAL A 61 -9.76 -12.67 -11.52
CA VAL A 61 -8.79 -13.56 -12.18
C VAL A 61 -7.42 -13.54 -11.49
N LEU A 62 -7.03 -12.44 -10.85
CA LEU A 62 -5.74 -12.28 -10.19
C LEU A 62 -5.44 -13.39 -9.16
N PRO A 63 -6.36 -13.78 -8.25
CA PRO A 63 -6.10 -14.87 -7.32
C PRO A 63 -5.83 -16.21 -8.03
N LYS A 64 -6.57 -16.51 -9.10
CA LYS A 64 -6.39 -17.73 -9.90
C LYS A 64 -5.01 -17.74 -10.58
N ARG A 65 -4.58 -16.58 -11.08
CA ARG A 65 -3.24 -16.40 -11.65
C ARG A 65 -2.17 -16.65 -10.61
N LEU A 66 -2.27 -16.05 -9.43
CA LEU A 66 -1.30 -16.20 -8.34
C LEU A 66 -1.22 -17.66 -7.86
N ASN A 67 -2.37 -18.31 -7.66
CA ASN A 67 -2.44 -19.70 -7.20
C ASN A 67 -1.72 -20.67 -8.15
N LYS A 68 -1.77 -20.42 -9.48
CA LYS A 68 -1.03 -21.21 -10.48
C LYS A 68 0.49 -21.24 -10.23
N TYR A 69 1.04 -20.21 -9.58
CA TYR A 69 2.45 -20.08 -9.25
C TYR A 69 2.73 -20.29 -7.75
N GLY A 70 1.78 -20.85 -7.01
CA GLY A 70 1.92 -21.12 -5.57
C GLY A 70 1.89 -19.86 -4.70
N LEU A 71 1.37 -18.75 -5.20
CA LEU A 71 1.20 -17.50 -4.46
C LEU A 71 -0.26 -17.32 -4.05
N ASN A 72 -0.49 -16.78 -2.86
CA ASN A 72 -1.83 -16.46 -2.38
C ASN A 72 -1.98 -14.95 -2.20
N ILE A 73 -3.15 -14.42 -2.57
CA ILE A 73 -3.51 -13.04 -2.28
C ILE A 73 -3.91 -12.90 -0.81
N ASN A 74 -3.56 -11.77 -0.18
CA ASN A 74 -4.05 -11.47 1.14
C ASN A 74 -5.43 -10.79 1.02
N GLU A 75 -6.50 -11.58 1.04
CA GLU A 75 -7.88 -11.09 0.88
C GLU A 75 -8.27 -10.03 1.92
N ALA A 76 -7.71 -10.10 3.14
CA ALA A 76 -7.96 -9.11 4.18
C ALA A 76 -7.33 -7.74 3.87
N LYS A 77 -6.32 -7.68 3.01
CA LYS A 77 -5.62 -6.45 2.61
C LYS A 77 -5.99 -5.98 1.22
N SER A 78 -6.43 -6.89 0.36
CA SER A 78 -6.82 -6.60 -1.01
C SER A 78 -8.23 -6.02 -1.06
N GLN A 79 -8.37 -4.89 -1.75
CA GLN A 79 -9.64 -4.20 -1.88
C GLN A 79 -9.73 -3.50 -3.23
N MET A 80 -10.94 -3.38 -3.75
CA MET A 80 -11.24 -2.60 -4.94
C MET A 80 -11.89 -1.28 -4.53
N ILE A 81 -11.26 -0.17 -4.88
CA ILE A 81 -11.75 1.17 -4.53
C ILE A 81 -12.17 1.89 -5.80
N LYS A 82 -13.45 2.29 -5.88
CA LYS A 82 -13.90 3.22 -6.92
C LYS A 82 -13.23 4.57 -6.68
N SER A 83 -12.43 5.01 -7.64
CA SER A 83 -11.66 6.25 -7.55
C SER A 83 -11.87 7.12 -8.79
N GLY A 84 -11.30 8.33 -8.80
CA GLY A 84 -11.38 9.25 -9.92
C GLY A 84 -11.80 10.66 -9.51
N ARG A 85 -11.39 11.65 -10.32
CA ARG A 85 -11.63 13.08 -10.08
C ARG A 85 -13.13 13.37 -9.91
N ASP A 86 -13.95 12.88 -10.84
CA ASP A 86 -15.38 13.18 -10.86
C ASP A 86 -16.12 12.46 -9.74
N HIS A 87 -15.72 11.21 -9.45
CA HIS A 87 -16.28 10.47 -8.33
C HIS A 87 -15.96 11.14 -6.99
N ALA A 88 -14.72 11.65 -6.82
CA ALA A 88 -14.32 12.40 -5.64
C ALA A 88 -15.14 13.69 -5.49
N ALA A 89 -15.31 14.43 -6.59
CA ALA A 89 -16.09 15.67 -6.61
C ALA A 89 -17.57 15.41 -6.23
N ASN A 90 -18.17 14.35 -6.77
CA ASN A 90 -19.56 13.99 -6.51
C ASN A 90 -19.78 13.55 -5.05
N LEU A 91 -18.88 12.74 -4.48
CA LEU A 91 -18.97 12.37 -3.06
C LEU A 91 -18.81 13.59 -2.15
N ALA A 92 -17.91 14.52 -2.49
CA ALA A 92 -17.70 15.72 -1.71
C ALA A 92 -18.94 16.63 -1.65
N LYS A 93 -19.74 16.70 -2.73
CA LYS A 93 -21.04 17.40 -2.72
C LYS A 93 -22.03 16.81 -1.70
N GLN A 94 -21.86 15.53 -1.35
CA GLN A 94 -22.67 14.81 -0.37
C GLN A 94 -22.01 14.77 1.03
N GLY A 95 -20.94 15.54 1.25
CA GLY A 95 -20.16 15.49 2.50
C GLY A 95 -19.37 14.19 2.70
N LYS A 96 -19.28 13.33 1.69
CA LYS A 96 -18.58 12.03 1.73
C LYS A 96 -17.20 12.13 1.06
N LYS A 97 -16.36 11.12 1.29
CA LYS A 97 -15.02 11.01 0.69
C LYS A 97 -14.81 9.59 0.15
N ILE A 98 -13.96 9.47 -0.86
CA ILE A 98 -13.47 8.15 -1.31
C ILE A 98 -12.65 7.54 -0.16
N ALA A 99 -12.79 6.22 0.02
CA ALA A 99 -12.00 5.48 0.98
C ALA A 99 -10.49 5.69 0.76
N SER A 100 -9.78 6.03 1.83
CA SER A 100 -8.32 6.09 1.83
C SER A 100 -7.74 4.68 1.87
N TYR A 101 -6.54 4.49 1.34
CA TYR A 101 -5.80 3.24 1.43
C TYR A 101 -4.35 3.51 1.78
N ASN A 102 -3.66 2.49 2.27
CA ASN A 102 -2.25 2.59 2.65
C ASN A 102 -1.38 1.92 1.59
N PHE A 103 -0.30 2.59 1.17
CA PHE A 103 0.67 2.07 0.21
C PHE A 103 2.06 2.62 0.54
N LEU A 104 3.07 1.75 0.66
CA LEU A 104 4.48 2.12 0.89
C LEU A 104 4.72 3.07 2.08
N GLY A 105 3.97 2.89 3.18
CA GLY A 105 4.11 3.75 4.36
C GLY A 105 3.39 5.10 4.24
N PHE A 106 2.61 5.31 3.19
CA PHE A 106 1.75 6.48 3.02
C PHE A 106 0.28 6.10 3.09
N THR A 107 -0.53 7.01 3.60
CA THR A 107 -1.98 6.98 3.45
C THR A 107 -2.35 7.81 2.22
N CYS A 108 -2.83 7.13 1.19
CA CYS A 108 -3.31 7.69 -0.07
C CYS A 108 -4.80 8.04 0.06
N TYR A 109 -5.16 9.26 -0.33
CA TYR A 109 -6.51 9.78 -0.22
C TYR A 109 -6.83 10.79 -1.32
N TRP A 110 -8.11 10.94 -1.67
CA TRP A 110 -8.53 11.94 -2.65
C TRP A 110 -8.77 13.29 -1.98
N GLY A 111 -8.22 14.34 -2.57
CA GLY A 111 -8.36 15.70 -2.07
C GLY A 111 -8.30 16.75 -3.18
N LYS A 112 -8.72 17.97 -2.85
CA LYS A 112 -8.58 19.11 -3.76
C LYS A 112 -7.10 19.45 -4.00
N SER A 113 -6.82 19.91 -5.21
CA SER A 113 -5.53 20.49 -5.60
C SER A 113 -5.23 21.73 -4.75
N ARG A 114 -3.99 22.22 -4.79
CA ARG A 114 -3.57 23.40 -4.01
C ARG A 114 -4.47 24.62 -4.29
N PHE A 115 -4.92 24.75 -5.54
CA PHE A 115 -5.78 25.84 -5.99
C PHE A 115 -7.28 25.51 -5.91
N GLY A 116 -7.66 24.36 -5.35
CA GLY A 116 -9.06 24.00 -5.13
C GLY A 116 -9.85 23.58 -6.38
N THR A 117 -9.28 23.72 -7.58
CA THR A 117 -9.96 23.57 -8.87
C THR A 117 -10.24 22.14 -9.28
N THR A 118 -9.36 21.20 -8.92
CA THR A 118 -9.43 19.82 -9.37
C THR A 118 -9.23 18.85 -8.22
N TRP A 119 -9.84 17.67 -8.33
CA TRP A 119 -9.58 16.56 -7.41
C TRP A 119 -8.41 15.72 -7.93
N ARG A 120 -7.53 15.34 -7.01
CA ARG A 120 -6.38 14.48 -7.28
C ARG A 120 -6.11 13.54 -6.11
N LEU A 121 -5.38 12.46 -6.41
CA LEU A 121 -4.80 11.62 -5.38
C LEU A 121 -3.71 12.40 -4.63
N LYS A 122 -3.78 12.38 -3.31
CA LYS A 122 -2.80 12.94 -2.38
C LYS A 122 -2.31 11.83 -1.45
N TYR A 123 -1.20 12.07 -0.79
CA TYR A 123 -0.64 11.15 0.17
C TYR A 123 -0.06 11.90 1.37
N THR A 124 -0.07 11.25 2.52
CA THR A 124 0.56 11.70 3.75
C THR A 124 1.20 10.51 4.44
N SER A 125 2.23 10.73 5.25
CA SER A 125 2.88 9.63 5.98
C SER A 125 1.86 8.93 6.89
N ARG A 126 1.95 7.60 6.95
CA ARG A 126 1.12 6.76 7.82
C ARG A 126 1.34 7.15 9.28
N ARG A 127 0.31 7.76 9.88
CA ARG A 127 0.34 8.22 11.27
C ARG A 127 0.31 7.06 12.26
N ASP A 128 -0.36 5.98 11.91
CA ASP A 128 -0.49 4.78 12.75
C ASP A 128 0.86 4.16 13.10
N ARG A 129 1.78 4.02 12.13
CA ARG A 129 3.15 3.53 12.39
C ARG A 129 3.91 4.41 13.37
N PHE A 130 3.78 5.73 13.22
CA PHE A 130 4.40 6.68 14.14
C PHE A 130 3.79 6.59 15.54
N THR A 131 2.46 6.52 15.63
CA THR A 131 1.73 6.37 16.90
C THR A 131 2.06 5.04 17.59
N GLU A 132 2.15 3.93 16.86
CA GLU A 132 2.58 2.63 17.39
C GLU A 132 4.00 2.68 17.93
N LYS A 133 4.93 3.30 17.19
CA LYS A 133 6.32 3.48 17.65
C LYS A 133 6.37 4.31 18.94
N LEU A 134 5.59 5.39 19.04
CA LEU A 134 5.47 6.19 20.26
C LEU A 134 4.85 5.41 21.43
N LYS A 135 3.82 4.59 21.18
CA LYS A 135 3.23 3.71 22.21
C LYS A 135 4.26 2.69 22.71
N GLY A 136 5.00 2.07 21.79
CA GLY A 136 6.08 1.13 22.12
C GLY A 136 7.15 1.79 22.99
N LEU A 137 7.59 3.00 22.60
CA LEU A 137 8.55 3.79 23.38
C LEU A 137 8.02 4.13 24.77
N ARG A 138 6.74 4.53 24.87
CA ARG A 138 6.09 4.84 26.16
C ARG A 138 6.03 3.62 27.07
N ASN A 139 5.70 2.45 26.53
CA ASN A 139 5.65 1.20 27.29
C ASN A 139 7.06 0.78 27.75
N TYR A 140 8.06 0.91 26.86
CA TYR A 140 9.46 0.67 27.21
C TYR A 140 9.91 1.58 28.36
N LEU A 141 9.69 2.89 28.26
CA LEU A 141 10.04 3.84 29.31
C LEU A 141 9.31 3.52 30.63
N ARG A 142 8.04 3.13 30.59
CA ARG A 142 7.29 2.67 31.77
C ARG A 142 7.91 1.44 32.43
N SER A 143 8.37 0.47 31.64
CA SER A 143 9.01 -0.75 32.16
C SER A 143 10.38 -0.48 32.82
N GLN A 144 11.02 0.64 32.48
CA GLN A 144 12.35 1.03 32.98
C GLN A 144 12.28 2.07 34.11
N LEU A 145 11.10 2.39 34.66
CA LEU A 145 10.94 3.42 35.70
C LEU A 145 11.73 3.15 36.98
N ASN A 146 11.95 1.88 37.31
CA ASN A 146 12.67 1.44 38.52
C ASN A 146 14.15 1.12 38.28
N THR A 147 14.64 1.32 37.05
CA THR A 147 16.04 1.04 36.70
C THR A 147 16.93 2.19 37.19
N GLN A 148 18.05 1.87 37.86
CA GLN A 148 19.00 2.89 38.33
C GLN A 148 19.73 3.59 37.18
N ASP A 149 19.98 2.89 36.06
CA ASP A 149 20.71 3.42 34.92
C ASP A 149 19.81 4.18 33.91
N LYS A 150 19.45 5.40 34.31
CA LYS A 150 18.61 6.31 33.51
C LYS A 150 19.33 6.80 32.24
N THR A 151 20.65 6.91 32.28
CA THR A 151 21.49 7.42 31.19
C THR A 151 21.52 6.44 30.02
N GLN A 152 21.65 5.14 30.30
CA GLN A 152 21.58 4.09 29.28
C GLN A 152 20.17 3.98 28.67
N THR A 153 19.14 4.14 29.49
CA THR A 153 17.74 4.13 29.03
C THR A 153 17.44 5.29 28.07
N LEU A 154 17.92 6.50 28.38
CA LEU A 154 17.74 7.70 27.54
C LEU A 154 18.52 7.63 26.22
N SER A 155 19.75 7.12 26.25
CA SER A 155 20.57 6.94 25.04
C SER A 155 19.98 5.91 24.08
N GLN A 156 19.39 4.82 24.61
CA GLN A 156 18.62 3.85 23.81
C GLN A 156 17.41 4.49 23.12
N VAL A 157 16.66 5.35 23.84
CA VAL A 157 15.51 6.08 23.28
C VAL A 157 15.93 7.07 22.20
N ILE A 158 16.99 7.84 22.41
CA ILE A 158 17.54 8.78 21.41
C ILE A 158 17.95 8.04 20.13
N ARG A 159 18.57 6.86 20.26
CA ARG A 159 18.96 6.01 19.12
C ARG A 159 17.77 5.48 18.32
N VAL A 160 16.62 5.26 18.96
CA VAL A 160 15.40 4.74 18.31
C VAL A 160 14.61 5.85 17.59
N ILE A 161 14.77 7.11 18.04
CA ILE A 161 14.08 8.29 17.49
C ILE A 161 14.87 8.93 16.33
N ARG A 162 16.20 8.92 16.39
CA ARG A 162 17.07 9.26 15.25
C ARG A 162 16.88 8.30 14.08
#